data_AF-A0A928ID30-F1
#
_entry.id   AF-A0A928ID30-F1
#
_cell.length_a   1.000
_cell.length_b   1.000
_cell.length_c   1.000
_cell.angle_alpha   90.00
_cell.angle_beta   90.00
_cell.angle_gamma   90.00
#
_symmetry.space_group_name_H-M   'P 1'
#
loop_
_entity.id
_entity.type
_entity.pdbx_description
1 polymer ?
#
loop_
_entity_poly.entity_id
_entity_poly.type
_entity_poly.pdbx_seq_one_letter_code
_entity_poly.pdbx_strand_id
1 'polypeptide(L)'
;MSEKSISPAKDLRIGYFITGAFFLFNPFITIVDFLPDFIGALLFVLALYKLRDMSDHMESARTGFLRFFWISLSRIPAFLIMFWVSHNFSAERSIILVFTFCYAVLETILLAFCFNSLFDGFIYVGERNEGTAIFRTVPTKKLNGEYVFAPRKVEKYNKNAGNKRKRRKKVPLGVTGVKRLSIITFLLLRALSVLPELVYIADNGNELSAAQKVAPIHFKGIFTALAFIPALLLGIIWLVNFIKYIRGICADSVFCGNVLTAYELKVPKDSKLHGYRRFCRFCVFATAAAVIALDFFLDDKNAIPDLVASALLFAGVIYYTKRVNPLPAYVPMFSFISVVFDALSQLRFNSFIGSYLYSDVWRSDEATVSYFTYLGFDTLATVAFCLTAVLMISYGVKYAKSELLCDESARNSPRIRNEIKDIRKKGIAAIVISIISAVSNVFYRLTLADTKSIAVADVKSNAISDQKIIETTHMYVPKIDMYWLIDVTISILLVFAVISLIEKLKDSLKYKYMLED
;
A
#
# COMPACT_ATOMS: atom_id res chain seq x y z
N MET A 1 -19.70 -32.30 -15.69
CA MET A 1 -19.02 -31.00 -15.95
C MET A 1 -17.55 -31.31 -16.18
N SER A 2 -17.07 -31.14 -17.42
CA SER A 2 -15.67 -31.34 -17.80
C SER A 2 -14.78 -30.36 -17.03
N GLU A 3 -13.97 -30.85 -16.08
CA GLU A 3 -12.86 -30.09 -15.51
C GLU A 3 -11.96 -29.65 -16.67
N LYS A 4 -12.01 -28.36 -17.03
CA LYS A 4 -10.96 -27.77 -17.86
C LYS A 4 -9.66 -27.99 -17.07
N SER A 5 -8.76 -28.83 -17.56
CA SER A 5 -7.43 -29.01 -16.98
C SER A 5 -6.68 -27.68 -17.06
N ILE A 6 -6.81 -26.89 -16.00
CA ILE A 6 -6.08 -25.64 -15.86
C ILE A 6 -4.60 -26.03 -15.75
N SER A 7 -3.76 -25.42 -16.58
CA SER A 7 -2.32 -25.67 -16.52
C SER A 7 -1.79 -25.40 -15.10
N PRO A 8 -0.97 -26.27 -14.50
CA PRO A 8 -0.53 -26.14 -13.10
C PRO A 8 0.18 -24.81 -12.80
N ALA A 9 0.86 -24.22 -13.79
CA ALA A 9 1.46 -22.90 -13.70
C ALA A 9 0.43 -21.76 -13.45
N LYS A 10 -0.79 -21.90 -13.97
CA LYS A 10 -1.89 -20.94 -13.77
C LYS A 10 -2.48 -21.07 -12.37
N ASP A 11 -2.56 -22.28 -11.84
CA ASP A 11 -3.01 -22.53 -10.46
C ASP A 11 -1.99 -22.07 -9.42
N LEU A 12 -0.69 -22.12 -9.75
CA LEU A 12 0.39 -21.49 -8.97
C LEU A 12 0.47 -19.98 -9.17
N ARG A 13 -0.29 -19.41 -10.12
CA ARG A 13 -0.39 -17.97 -10.38
C ARG A 13 0.93 -17.29 -10.77
N ILE A 14 1.88 -18.06 -11.32
CA ILE A 14 3.22 -17.58 -11.69
C ILE A 14 3.14 -16.48 -12.77
N GLY A 15 2.09 -16.48 -13.60
CA GLY A 15 1.84 -15.45 -14.60
C GLY A 15 1.77 -14.02 -14.05
N TYR A 16 1.36 -13.82 -12.78
CA TYR A 16 1.33 -12.48 -12.19
C TYR A 16 2.71 -11.86 -12.01
N PHE A 17 3.80 -12.64 -11.98
CA PHE A 17 5.16 -12.08 -12.00
C PHE A 17 5.43 -11.30 -13.29
N ILE A 18 4.91 -11.76 -14.43
CA ILE A 18 5.07 -11.08 -15.72
C ILE A 18 4.32 -9.75 -15.70
N THR A 19 3.06 -9.77 -15.28
CA THR A 19 2.24 -8.55 -15.20
C THR A 19 2.82 -7.57 -14.18
N GLY A 20 3.25 -8.06 -13.01
CA GLY A 20 3.87 -7.22 -11.98
C GLY A 20 5.18 -6.59 -12.46
N ALA A 21 6.00 -7.33 -13.21
CA ALA A 21 7.26 -6.82 -13.74
C ALA A 21 7.05 -5.69 -14.76
N PHE A 22 5.94 -5.71 -15.50
CA PHE A 22 5.58 -4.62 -16.40
C PHE A 22 5.34 -3.30 -15.66
N PHE A 23 4.72 -3.34 -14.48
CA PHE A 23 4.54 -2.15 -13.63
C PHE A 23 5.86 -1.68 -13.02
N LEU A 24 6.66 -2.61 -12.47
CA LEU A 24 7.96 -2.30 -11.83
C LEU A 24 9.04 -1.82 -12.81
N PHE A 25 8.84 -1.99 -14.12
CA PHE A 25 9.77 -1.53 -15.16
C PHE A 25 9.79 0.00 -15.30
N ASN A 26 8.76 0.70 -14.80
CA ASN A 26 8.52 2.11 -15.07
C ASN A 26 9.78 2.98 -14.89
N PRO A 27 10.22 3.72 -15.93
CA PRO A 27 11.28 4.72 -15.78
C PRO A 27 10.77 5.87 -14.91
N PHE A 28 11.07 5.78 -13.62
CA PHE A 28 10.68 6.76 -12.62
C PHE A 28 11.44 8.08 -12.85
N ILE A 29 10.70 9.16 -13.15
CA ILE A 29 11.25 10.52 -13.15
C ILE A 29 10.48 11.27 -12.06
N THR A 30 11.16 11.78 -11.04
CA THR A 30 10.55 12.49 -9.88
C THR A 30 9.67 11.55 -9.03
N ILE A 31 8.71 12.06 -8.24
CA ILE A 31 7.85 11.26 -7.35
C ILE A 31 6.63 10.64 -8.05
N VAL A 32 6.25 11.14 -9.23
CA VAL A 32 5.04 10.67 -9.94
C VAL A 32 5.36 9.46 -10.82
N ASP A 33 4.81 8.32 -10.43
CA ASP A 33 4.85 7.08 -11.19
C ASP A 33 3.75 7.05 -12.26
N PHE A 34 4.12 7.06 -13.55
CA PHE A 34 3.17 6.85 -14.66
C PHE A 34 2.48 5.47 -14.59
N LEU A 35 3.23 4.44 -14.18
CA LEU A 35 2.72 3.11 -13.83
C LEU A 35 2.94 2.92 -12.33
N PRO A 36 1.88 2.83 -11.51
CA PRO A 36 2.06 2.82 -10.08
C PRO A 36 2.78 1.55 -9.60
N ASP A 37 3.96 1.70 -9.03
CA ASP A 37 4.82 0.60 -8.56
C ASP A 37 4.13 -0.28 -7.50
N PHE A 38 3.22 0.30 -6.72
CA PHE A 38 2.42 -0.44 -5.74
C PHE A 38 1.54 -1.51 -6.41
N ILE A 39 1.07 -1.30 -7.64
CA ILE A 39 0.30 -2.32 -8.38
C ILE A 39 1.23 -3.49 -8.75
N GLY A 40 2.46 -3.18 -9.19
CA GLY A 40 3.49 -4.18 -9.45
C GLY A 40 3.80 -5.02 -8.22
N ALA A 41 4.02 -4.37 -7.07
CA ALA A 41 4.25 -5.01 -5.78
C ALA A 41 3.10 -5.96 -5.38
N LEU A 42 1.85 -5.49 -5.52
CA LEU A 42 0.67 -6.29 -5.21
C LEU A 42 0.58 -7.55 -6.09
N LEU A 43 0.88 -7.43 -7.37
CA LEU A 43 0.90 -8.57 -8.30
C LEU A 43 1.98 -9.61 -7.93
N PHE A 44 3.17 -9.17 -7.49
CA PHE A 44 4.19 -10.08 -6.96
C PHE A 44 3.72 -10.79 -5.67
N VAL A 45 3.04 -10.08 -4.76
CA VAL A 45 2.46 -10.68 -3.55
C VAL A 45 1.39 -11.74 -3.89
N LEU A 46 0.59 -11.49 -4.93
CA LEU A 46 -0.41 -12.45 -5.42
C LEU A 46 0.23 -13.66 -6.11
N ALA A 47 1.32 -13.47 -6.84
CA ALA A 47 2.10 -14.54 -7.46
C ALA A 47 2.72 -15.47 -6.40
N LEU A 48 3.20 -14.91 -5.29
CA LEU A 48 3.83 -15.65 -4.20
C LEU A 48 2.84 -16.34 -3.25
N TYR A 49 1.53 -16.23 -3.48
CA TYR A 49 0.53 -16.67 -2.51
C TYR A 49 0.64 -18.15 -2.10
N LYS A 50 0.82 -19.06 -3.07
CA LYS A 50 1.03 -20.49 -2.81
C LYS A 50 2.50 -20.84 -2.55
N LEU A 51 3.41 -20.16 -3.26
CA LEU A 51 4.85 -20.41 -3.17
C LEU A 51 5.43 -20.08 -1.79
N ARG A 52 4.86 -19.12 -1.06
CA ARG A 52 5.31 -18.76 0.30
C ARG A 52 5.26 -19.92 1.30
N ASP A 53 4.39 -20.90 1.07
CA ASP A 53 4.22 -22.04 1.98
C ASP A 53 5.24 -23.16 1.68
N MET A 54 5.99 -23.02 0.58
CA MET A 54 6.98 -24.01 0.15
C MET A 54 8.35 -23.76 0.76
N SER A 55 8.72 -22.50 1.04
CA SER A 55 9.99 -22.14 1.67
C SER A 55 9.95 -20.78 2.38
N ASP A 56 10.75 -20.64 3.44
CA ASP A 56 10.89 -19.41 4.23
C ASP A 56 11.43 -18.23 3.40
N HIS A 57 12.26 -18.52 2.38
CA HIS A 57 12.73 -17.53 1.42
C HIS A 57 11.58 -16.94 0.60
N MET A 58 10.59 -17.74 0.20
CA MET A 58 9.41 -17.26 -0.50
C MET A 58 8.46 -16.48 0.42
N GLU A 59 8.34 -16.85 1.70
CA GLU A 59 7.64 -16.03 2.70
C GLU A 59 8.35 -14.68 2.90
N SER A 60 9.67 -14.70 3.02
CA SER A 60 10.50 -13.49 3.16
C SER A 60 10.36 -12.57 1.96
N ALA A 61 10.42 -13.11 0.73
CA ALA A 61 10.22 -12.35 -0.49
C ALA A 61 8.83 -11.69 -0.52
N ARG A 62 7.77 -12.44 -0.19
CA ARG A 62 6.40 -11.92 -0.15
C ARG A 62 6.24 -10.81 0.89
N THR A 63 6.84 -10.98 2.06
CA THR A 63 6.79 -9.99 3.15
C THR A 63 7.56 -8.73 2.76
N GLY A 64 8.69 -8.88 2.08
CA GLY A 64 9.43 -7.77 1.47
C GLY A 64 8.57 -7.00 0.45
N PHE A 65 7.93 -7.69 -0.50
CA PHE A 65 7.07 -7.04 -1.50
C PHE A 65 5.85 -6.37 -0.88
N LEU A 66 5.32 -6.87 0.25
CA LEU A 66 4.29 -6.19 1.03
C LEU A 66 4.80 -4.90 1.67
N ARG A 67 6.02 -4.88 2.22
CA ARG A 67 6.63 -3.66 2.75
C ARG A 67 6.88 -2.64 1.64
N PHE A 68 7.38 -3.11 0.50
CA PHE A 68 7.56 -2.28 -0.69
C PHE A 68 6.23 -1.70 -1.19
N PHE A 69 5.15 -2.49 -1.22
CA PHE A 69 3.80 -2.00 -1.53
C PHE A 69 3.39 -0.81 -0.67
N TRP A 70 3.55 -0.89 0.65
CA TRP A 70 3.17 0.20 1.56
C TRP A 70 4.03 1.46 1.37
N ILE A 71 5.33 1.29 1.10
CA ILE A 71 6.23 2.42 0.85
C ILE A 71 5.93 3.09 -0.49
N SER A 72 5.69 2.32 -1.56
CA SER A 72 5.29 2.90 -2.83
C SER A 72 3.89 3.54 -2.76
N LEU A 73 2.98 3.01 -1.93
CA LEU A 73 1.67 3.63 -1.68
C LEU A 73 1.77 4.95 -0.90
N SER A 74 2.70 5.06 0.05
CA SER A 74 2.88 6.29 0.84
C SER A 74 3.41 7.47 0.03
N ARG A 75 3.86 7.24 -1.21
CA ARG A 75 4.20 8.32 -2.15
C ARG A 75 3.02 9.23 -2.49
N ILE A 76 1.80 8.71 -2.48
CA ILE A 76 0.59 9.50 -2.78
C ILE A 76 0.42 10.63 -1.76
N PRO A 77 0.34 10.36 -0.43
CA PRO A 77 0.26 11.44 0.55
C PRO A 77 1.54 12.29 0.58
N ALA A 78 2.73 11.71 0.38
CA ALA A 78 3.96 12.51 0.28
C ALA A 78 3.91 13.52 -0.88
N PHE A 79 3.35 13.12 -2.03
CA PHE A 79 3.11 14.01 -3.17
C PHE A 79 2.17 15.16 -2.82
N LEU A 80 1.08 14.88 -2.11
CA LEU A 80 0.15 15.92 -1.65
C LEU A 80 0.81 16.91 -0.70
N ILE A 81 1.60 16.41 0.27
CA ILE A 81 2.35 17.25 1.22
C ILE A 81 3.32 18.16 0.47
N MET A 82 4.10 17.61 -0.46
CA MET A 82 5.06 18.42 -1.24
C MET A 82 4.37 19.44 -2.13
N PHE A 83 3.25 19.09 -2.78
CA PHE A 83 2.50 20.02 -3.61
C PHE A 83 2.00 21.20 -2.76
N TRP A 84 1.51 20.91 -1.56
CA TRP A 84 1.05 21.91 -0.61
C TRP A 84 2.20 22.81 -0.10
N VAL A 85 3.30 22.23 0.38
CA VAL A 85 4.45 23.01 0.87
C VAL A 85 5.05 23.85 -0.26
N SER A 86 5.22 23.27 -1.45
CA SER A 86 5.78 23.99 -2.60
C SER A 86 4.86 25.10 -3.11
N HIS A 87 3.55 25.03 -2.86
CA HIS A 87 2.61 26.09 -3.25
C HIS A 87 2.63 27.25 -2.25
N ASN A 88 2.67 26.94 -0.95
CA ASN A 88 2.58 27.95 0.11
C ASN A 88 3.94 28.56 0.49
N PHE A 89 5.03 27.80 0.35
CA PHE A 89 6.37 28.17 0.77
C PHE A 89 7.36 28.01 -0.38
N SER A 90 7.49 29.07 -1.19
CA SER A 90 8.39 29.09 -2.36
C SER A 90 9.86 28.83 -2.01
N ALA A 91 10.27 29.07 -0.76
CA ALA A 91 11.62 28.89 -0.25
C ALA A 91 11.97 27.44 0.13
N GLU A 92 11.00 26.51 0.17
CA GLU A 92 11.22 25.14 0.68
C GLU A 92 11.16 24.05 -0.41
N ARG A 93 11.46 24.41 -1.67
CA ARG A 93 11.44 23.46 -2.80
C ARG A 93 12.45 22.30 -2.67
N SER A 94 13.46 22.44 -1.81
CA SER A 94 14.40 21.38 -1.46
C SER A 94 13.76 20.15 -0.79
N ILE A 95 12.54 20.29 -0.24
CA ILE A 95 11.79 19.16 0.33
C ILE A 95 11.53 18.08 -0.73
N ILE A 96 11.30 18.47 -1.99
CA ILE A 96 11.09 17.52 -3.09
C ILE A 96 12.32 16.63 -3.28
N LEU A 97 13.51 17.20 -3.23
CA LEU A 97 14.77 16.46 -3.29
C LEU A 97 14.93 15.50 -2.09
N VAL A 98 14.60 15.95 -0.88
CA VAL A 98 14.72 15.11 0.33
C VAL A 98 13.79 13.89 0.23
N PHE A 99 12.52 14.10 -0.13
CA PHE A 99 11.57 13.00 -0.27
C PHE A 99 11.94 12.06 -1.43
N THR A 100 12.34 12.59 -2.59
CA THR A 100 12.76 11.76 -3.74
C THR A 100 13.95 10.88 -3.37
N PHE A 101 14.95 11.43 -2.67
CA PHE A 101 16.11 10.70 -2.20
C PHE A 101 15.75 9.63 -1.16
N CYS A 102 14.97 9.96 -0.14
CA CYS A 102 14.54 9.02 0.89
C CYS A 102 13.78 7.82 0.29
N TYR A 103 12.84 8.07 -0.62
CA TYR A 103 12.14 7.00 -1.32
C TYR A 103 13.06 6.17 -2.20
N ALA A 104 13.98 6.79 -2.96
CA ALA A 104 14.93 6.08 -3.80
C ALA A 104 15.81 5.11 -2.99
N VAL A 105 16.30 5.54 -1.82
CA VAL A 105 17.10 4.70 -0.92
C VAL A 105 16.27 3.55 -0.34
N LEU A 106 15.11 3.84 0.23
CA LEU A 106 14.24 2.83 0.85
C LEU A 106 13.81 1.76 -0.16
N GLU A 107 13.41 2.18 -1.35
CA GLU A 107 12.97 1.25 -2.40
C GLU A 107 14.11 0.40 -2.93
N THR A 108 15.32 0.96 -3.07
CA THR A 108 16.49 0.20 -3.49
C THR A 108 16.80 -0.92 -2.50
N ILE A 109 16.84 -0.60 -1.21
CA ILE A 109 17.11 -1.59 -0.14
C ILE A 109 16.05 -2.68 -0.16
N LEU A 110 14.77 -2.30 -0.25
CA LEU A 110 13.67 -3.25 -0.25
C LEU A 110 13.63 -4.12 -1.49
N LEU A 111 13.74 -3.54 -2.69
CA LEU A 111 13.73 -4.32 -3.93
C LEU A 111 14.94 -5.26 -4.00
N ALA A 112 16.13 -4.82 -3.56
CA ALA A 112 17.30 -5.68 -3.47
C ALA A 112 17.02 -6.88 -2.55
N PHE A 113 16.47 -6.65 -1.36
CA PHE A 113 16.05 -7.72 -0.44
C PHE A 113 15.01 -8.65 -1.08
N CYS A 114 13.94 -8.08 -1.66
CA CYS A 114 12.83 -8.83 -2.26
C CYS A 114 13.29 -9.77 -3.37
N PHE A 115 14.07 -9.25 -4.33
CA PHE A 115 14.57 -10.06 -5.42
C PHE A 115 15.62 -11.08 -4.95
N ASN A 116 16.46 -10.73 -3.98
CA ASN A 116 17.42 -11.67 -3.40
C ASN A 116 16.69 -12.90 -2.83
N SER A 117 15.73 -12.68 -1.92
CA SER A 117 14.93 -13.75 -1.33
C SER A 117 14.06 -14.49 -2.34
N LEU A 118 13.52 -13.79 -3.35
CA LEU A 118 12.70 -14.41 -4.40
C LEU A 118 13.51 -15.44 -5.19
N PHE A 119 14.71 -15.08 -5.65
CA PHE A 119 15.55 -15.98 -6.43
C PHE A 119 16.13 -17.11 -5.58
N ASP A 120 16.48 -16.85 -4.32
CA ASP A 120 16.92 -17.90 -3.39
C ASP A 120 15.79 -18.89 -3.08
N GLY A 121 14.56 -18.39 -2.96
CA GLY A 121 13.37 -19.21 -2.86
C GLY A 121 13.13 -20.07 -4.10
N PHE A 122 13.32 -19.51 -5.31
CA PHE A 122 13.20 -20.30 -6.54
C PHE A 122 14.26 -21.41 -6.60
N ILE A 123 15.50 -21.14 -6.21
CA ILE A 123 16.56 -22.16 -6.14
C ILE A 123 16.13 -23.29 -5.21
N TYR A 124 15.76 -22.96 -3.97
CA TYR A 124 15.34 -23.95 -2.98
C TYR A 124 14.16 -24.81 -3.44
N VAL A 125 13.09 -24.17 -3.93
CA VAL A 125 11.89 -24.89 -4.40
C VAL A 125 12.20 -25.70 -5.66
N GLY A 126 13.09 -25.20 -6.52
CA GLY A 126 13.56 -25.88 -7.72
C GLY A 126 14.35 -27.15 -7.43
N GLU A 127 15.26 -27.13 -6.45
CA GLU A 127 16.06 -28.30 -6.07
C GLU A 127 15.17 -29.44 -5.54
N ARG A 128 14.10 -29.09 -4.80
CA ARG A 128 13.23 -30.06 -4.13
C ARG A 128 12.12 -30.64 -5.02
N ASN A 129 11.77 -29.97 -6.11
CA ASN A 129 10.64 -30.33 -6.98
C ASN A 129 11.05 -30.54 -8.44
N GLU A 130 12.30 -30.90 -8.69
CA GLU A 130 12.84 -31.21 -10.03
C GLU A 130 12.73 -30.03 -11.03
N GLY A 131 12.89 -28.80 -10.54
CA GLY A 131 12.75 -27.55 -11.28
C GLY A 131 13.87 -27.28 -12.27
N THR A 132 14.02 -28.10 -13.31
CA THR A 132 15.11 -27.97 -14.28
C THR A 132 15.11 -26.63 -15.01
N ALA A 133 13.95 -26.03 -15.24
CA ALA A 133 13.82 -24.72 -15.87
C ALA A 133 14.31 -23.54 -15.04
N ILE A 134 14.39 -23.70 -13.71
CA ILE A 134 14.91 -22.66 -12.81
C ILE A 134 16.43 -22.56 -13.04
N PHE A 135 17.13 -23.69 -13.02
CA PHE A 135 18.59 -23.73 -13.20
C PHE A 135 19.03 -23.54 -14.66
N ARG A 136 18.16 -23.90 -15.62
CA ARG A 136 18.47 -23.81 -17.05
C ARG A 136 18.00 -22.47 -17.64
N THR A 137 18.60 -22.14 -18.77
CA THR A 137 18.48 -20.80 -19.36
C THR A 137 17.43 -20.71 -20.45
N VAL A 138 17.10 -21.81 -21.15
CA VAL A 138 16.16 -21.77 -22.29
C VAL A 138 15.39 -23.08 -22.45
N PRO A 139 14.08 -23.00 -22.75
CA PRO A 139 13.43 -24.05 -23.52
C PRO A 139 14.02 -24.08 -24.93
N THR A 140 14.71 -25.16 -25.32
CA THR A 140 15.44 -25.26 -26.59
C THR A 140 14.61 -25.75 -27.76
N LYS A 141 13.45 -26.39 -27.53
CA LYS A 141 12.42 -26.69 -28.54
C LYS A 141 11.17 -27.23 -27.87
N LYS A 142 10.01 -26.98 -28.49
CA LYS A 142 8.75 -27.67 -28.21
C LYS A 142 8.76 -28.96 -29.03
N LEU A 143 9.08 -30.09 -28.41
CA LEU A 143 8.89 -31.40 -29.03
C LEU A 143 7.62 -31.98 -28.42
N ASN A 144 6.63 -32.32 -29.25
CA ASN A 144 5.37 -32.96 -28.81
C ASN A 144 4.64 -32.23 -27.65
N GLY A 145 4.71 -30.90 -27.61
CA GLY A 145 4.04 -30.11 -26.56
C GLY A 145 4.90 -29.82 -25.33
N GLU A 146 6.02 -30.52 -25.14
CA GLU A 146 6.92 -30.37 -23.99
C GLU A 146 8.20 -29.59 -24.33
N TYR A 147 8.69 -28.83 -23.37
CA TYR A 147 9.89 -28.00 -23.50
C TYR A 147 11.12 -28.76 -23.02
N VAL A 148 12.07 -29.00 -23.92
CA VAL A 148 13.38 -29.56 -23.56
C VAL A 148 14.30 -28.41 -23.14
N PHE A 149 14.96 -28.50 -21.99
CA PHE A 149 15.89 -27.46 -21.52
C PHE A 149 17.36 -27.90 -21.75
N ALA A 150 18.24 -27.05 -22.28
CA ALA A 150 19.65 -27.42 -22.50
C ALA A 150 20.61 -26.71 -21.53
N PRO A 151 21.74 -27.35 -21.15
CA PRO A 151 22.78 -26.71 -20.35
C PRO A 151 23.53 -25.60 -21.11
N ARG A 152 24.19 -24.71 -20.34
CA ARG A 152 24.87 -23.47 -20.77
C ARG A 152 25.96 -23.64 -21.85
N LYS A 153 26.40 -24.88 -22.11
CA LYS A 153 27.38 -25.24 -23.14
C LYS A 153 26.83 -26.42 -23.96
N VAL A 154 26.17 -26.13 -25.09
CA VAL A 154 25.99 -27.14 -26.13
C VAL A 154 26.94 -26.78 -27.26
N GLU A 155 28.14 -27.34 -27.21
CA GLU A 155 29.02 -27.40 -28.38
C GLU A 155 28.39 -28.36 -29.38
N LYS A 156 27.78 -27.82 -30.44
CA LYS A 156 27.47 -28.63 -31.61
C LYS A 156 28.76 -28.80 -32.41
N TYR A 157 29.34 -30.00 -32.34
CA TYR A 157 30.38 -30.43 -33.27
C TYR A 157 29.72 -30.67 -34.63
N ASN A 158 29.96 -29.76 -35.58
CA ASN A 158 29.48 -29.93 -36.95
C ASN A 158 30.58 -30.63 -37.74
N LYS A 159 30.39 -31.92 -38.09
CA LYS A 159 31.40 -32.72 -38.79
C LYS A 159 31.73 -32.23 -40.20
N ASN A 160 30.88 -31.38 -40.80
CA ASN A 160 31.01 -30.95 -42.19
C ASN A 160 31.02 -29.43 -42.31
N ALA A 161 32.19 -28.79 -42.18
CA ALA A 161 32.57 -27.52 -42.85
C ALA A 161 33.86 -26.95 -42.23
N GLY A 162 34.92 -26.88 -43.04
CA GLY A 162 36.24 -26.34 -42.69
C GLY A 162 36.31 -24.82 -42.44
N ASN A 163 35.22 -24.15 -42.06
CA ASN A 163 35.24 -22.72 -41.74
C ASN A 163 34.59 -22.43 -40.38
N LYS A 164 35.47 -22.19 -39.39
CA LYS A 164 35.17 -21.98 -37.97
C LYS A 164 34.49 -20.62 -37.71
N ARG A 165 33.22 -20.46 -38.08
CA ARG A 165 32.39 -19.38 -37.49
C ARG A 165 31.74 -19.89 -36.21
N LYS A 166 32.40 -19.60 -35.08
CA LYS A 166 31.85 -19.75 -33.72
C LYS A 166 30.64 -18.83 -33.53
N ARG A 167 29.47 -19.19 -34.04
CA ARG A 167 28.21 -18.51 -33.68
C ARG A 167 27.88 -18.89 -32.24
N ARG A 168 28.37 -18.10 -31.27
CA ARG A 168 27.87 -18.11 -29.88
C ARG A 168 26.37 -17.80 -29.96
N LYS A 169 25.51 -18.81 -29.82
CA LYS A 169 24.10 -18.54 -29.54
C LYS A 169 24.06 -17.73 -28.25
N LYS A 170 23.42 -16.55 -28.28
CA LYS A 170 23.16 -15.75 -27.07
C LYS A 170 22.32 -16.62 -26.14
N VAL A 171 22.97 -17.21 -25.13
CA VAL A 171 22.28 -17.96 -24.07
C VAL A 171 21.68 -16.91 -23.13
N PRO A 172 20.36 -16.89 -22.90
CA PRO A 172 19.74 -16.01 -21.91
C PRO A 172 20.25 -16.31 -20.50
N LEU A 173 20.04 -15.36 -19.57
CA LEU A 173 20.59 -15.44 -18.23
C LEU A 173 19.87 -16.50 -17.38
N GLY A 174 20.62 -17.27 -16.59
CA GLY A 174 20.06 -18.20 -15.58
C GLY A 174 19.75 -17.48 -14.27
N VAL A 175 19.30 -18.18 -13.23
CA VAL A 175 18.86 -17.56 -11.95
C VAL A 175 19.84 -16.52 -11.42
N THR A 176 21.13 -16.88 -11.31
CA THR A 176 22.17 -15.98 -10.79
C THR A 176 22.39 -14.76 -11.68
N GLY A 177 22.23 -14.92 -12.99
CA GLY A 177 22.33 -13.82 -13.95
C GLY A 177 21.14 -12.87 -13.86
N VAL A 178 19.91 -13.40 -13.81
CA VAL A 178 18.69 -12.60 -13.69
C VAL A 178 18.62 -11.92 -12.33
N LYS A 179 19.05 -12.60 -11.25
CA LYS A 179 19.19 -12.03 -9.90
C LYS A 179 20.08 -10.79 -9.89
N ARG A 180 21.30 -10.91 -10.41
CA ARG A 180 22.25 -9.78 -10.50
C ARG A 180 21.68 -8.67 -11.38
N LEU A 181 21.09 -9.02 -12.52
CA LEU A 181 20.48 -8.04 -13.42
C LEU A 181 19.35 -7.26 -12.74
N SER A 182 18.46 -7.92 -11.99
CA SER A 182 17.40 -7.24 -11.23
C SER A 182 17.97 -6.25 -10.23
N ILE A 183 18.91 -6.68 -9.38
CA ILE A 183 19.48 -5.82 -8.33
C ILE A 183 20.18 -4.60 -8.95
N ILE A 184 21.02 -4.82 -9.96
CA ILE A 184 21.74 -3.73 -10.64
C ILE A 184 20.76 -2.78 -11.33
N THR A 185 19.72 -3.31 -11.98
CA THR A 185 18.75 -2.47 -12.69
C THR A 185 17.99 -1.59 -11.73
N PHE A 186 17.45 -2.12 -10.62
CA PHE A 186 16.72 -1.30 -9.64
C PHE A 186 17.63 -0.30 -8.93
N LEU A 187 18.88 -0.65 -8.62
CA LEU A 187 19.86 0.30 -8.11
C LEU A 187 20.04 1.49 -9.06
N LEU A 188 20.26 1.22 -10.34
CA LEU A 188 20.49 2.26 -11.35
C LEU A 188 19.23 3.07 -11.63
N LEU A 189 18.05 2.43 -11.72
CA LEU A 189 16.77 3.12 -11.91
C LEU A 189 16.50 4.13 -10.79
N ARG A 190 16.69 3.73 -9.53
CA ARG A 190 16.45 4.61 -8.38
C ARG A 190 17.55 5.67 -8.22
N ALA A 191 18.78 5.40 -8.62
CA ALA A 191 19.82 6.42 -8.68
C ALA A 191 19.49 7.49 -9.74
N LEU A 192 19.03 7.07 -10.93
CA LEU A 192 18.66 7.98 -12.01
C LEU A 192 17.44 8.84 -11.67
N SER A 193 16.50 8.34 -10.86
CA SER A 193 15.31 9.12 -10.48
C SER A 193 15.61 10.34 -9.60
N VAL A 194 16.75 10.37 -8.92
CA VAL A 194 17.19 11.51 -8.09
C VAL A 194 17.85 12.60 -8.94
N LEU A 195 18.43 12.24 -10.09
CA LEU A 195 19.20 13.15 -10.95
C LEU A 195 18.46 14.46 -11.31
N PRO A 196 17.18 14.45 -11.71
CA PRO A 196 16.46 15.69 -12.06
C PRO A 196 16.24 16.63 -10.87
N GLU A 197 16.30 16.10 -9.66
CA GLU A 197 15.95 16.79 -8.42
C GLU A 197 17.19 17.42 -7.77
N LEU A 198 18.40 17.01 -8.18
CA LEU A 198 19.66 17.64 -7.77
C LEU A 198 19.73 19.13 -8.16
N VAL A 199 18.93 19.55 -9.14
CA VAL A 199 18.78 20.96 -9.55
C VAL A 199 18.39 21.85 -8.36
N TYR A 200 17.62 21.34 -7.39
CA TYR A 200 17.19 22.10 -6.22
C TYR A 200 18.32 22.36 -5.20
N ILE A 201 19.47 21.67 -5.30
CA ILE A 201 20.65 21.98 -4.47
C ILE A 201 21.24 23.34 -4.86
N ALA A 202 21.23 23.66 -6.17
CA ALA A 202 21.80 24.89 -6.69
C ALA A 202 20.94 26.14 -6.37
N ASP A 203 19.66 25.96 -6.03
CA ASP A 203 18.71 27.03 -5.70
C ASP A 203 18.97 27.64 -4.30
N ASN A 204 19.51 26.84 -3.37
CA ASN A 204 19.71 27.22 -1.95
C ASN A 204 21.06 27.92 -1.65
N GLY A 205 21.88 28.20 -2.67
CA GLY A 205 23.13 28.95 -2.49
C GLY A 205 22.86 30.44 -2.24
N ASN A 206 23.05 30.89 -1.00
CA ASN A 206 22.85 32.31 -0.61
C ASN A 206 23.81 33.31 -1.29
N GLU A 207 24.84 32.82 -1.99
CA GLU A 207 25.91 33.65 -2.56
C GLU A 207 25.83 33.84 -4.10
N LEU A 208 24.86 33.23 -4.79
CA LEU A 208 24.72 33.37 -6.24
C LEU A 208 23.80 34.54 -6.62
N SER A 209 24.25 35.37 -7.57
CA SER A 209 23.44 36.47 -8.13
C SER A 209 22.13 35.94 -8.73
N ALA A 210 21.06 36.75 -8.73
CA ALA A 210 19.72 36.33 -9.21
C ALA A 210 19.74 35.73 -10.64
N ALA A 211 20.64 36.17 -11.52
CA ALA A 211 20.85 35.59 -12.86
C ALA A 211 21.47 34.18 -12.84
N GLN A 212 22.26 33.84 -11.81
CA GLN A 212 22.87 32.53 -11.62
C GLN A 212 21.93 31.53 -10.91
N LYS A 213 20.97 32.01 -10.10
CA LYS A 213 19.91 31.18 -9.49
C LYS A 213 18.87 30.66 -10.50
N VAL A 214 18.63 31.42 -11.56
CA VAL A 214 17.66 31.06 -12.63
C VAL A 214 18.21 29.97 -13.57
N ALA A 215 19.54 29.87 -13.74
CA ALA A 215 20.16 28.99 -14.73
C ALA A 215 19.88 27.47 -14.53
N PRO A 216 19.97 26.87 -13.33
CA PRO A 216 19.83 25.42 -13.14
C PRO A 216 18.39 24.91 -13.35
N ILE A 217 17.39 25.70 -12.94
CA ILE A 217 15.96 25.31 -12.99
C ILE A 217 15.49 25.12 -14.44
N HIS A 218 15.99 25.93 -15.38
CA HIS A 218 15.72 25.77 -16.80
C HIS A 218 16.29 24.47 -17.39
N PHE A 219 17.31 23.87 -16.76
CA PHE A 219 17.90 22.61 -17.19
C PHE A 219 17.22 21.37 -16.60
N LYS A 220 16.21 21.51 -15.71
CA LYS A 220 15.48 20.37 -15.14
C LYS A 220 14.94 19.42 -16.22
N GLY A 221 14.45 19.96 -17.33
CA GLY A 221 14.00 19.17 -18.48
C GLY A 221 15.11 18.33 -19.13
N ILE A 222 16.35 18.85 -19.19
CA ILE A 222 17.50 18.13 -19.74
C ILE A 222 17.96 17.02 -18.78
N PHE A 223 18.07 17.30 -17.48
CA PHE A 223 18.38 16.26 -16.49
C PHE A 223 17.30 15.18 -16.45
N THR A 224 16.03 15.56 -16.61
CA THR A 224 14.91 14.62 -16.76
C THR A 224 15.10 13.71 -17.98
N ALA A 225 15.40 14.26 -19.15
CA ALA A 225 15.63 13.47 -20.36
C ALA A 225 16.85 12.54 -20.21
N LEU A 226 17.93 13.04 -19.60
CA LEU A 226 19.18 12.29 -19.37
C LEU A 226 19.02 11.18 -18.33
N ALA A 227 18.11 11.33 -17.37
CA ALA A 227 17.73 10.27 -16.44
C ALA A 227 16.80 9.23 -17.12
N PHE A 228 15.81 9.71 -17.87
CA PHE A 228 14.75 8.87 -18.43
C PHE A 228 15.24 7.89 -19.48
N ILE A 229 16.05 8.35 -20.46
CA ILE A 229 16.46 7.50 -21.59
C ILE A 229 17.29 6.29 -21.11
N PRO A 230 18.33 6.46 -20.27
CA PRO A 230 19.07 5.33 -19.72
C PRO A 230 18.21 4.45 -18.81
N ALA A 231 17.33 5.04 -18.00
CA ALA A 231 16.42 4.31 -17.13
C ALA A 231 15.49 3.39 -17.94
N LEU A 232 14.85 3.93 -18.98
CA LEU A 232 14.00 3.17 -19.89
C LEU A 232 14.75 2.02 -20.55
N LEU A 233 15.96 2.27 -21.07
CA LEU A 233 16.78 1.24 -21.73
C LEU A 233 17.16 0.11 -20.76
N LEU A 234 17.63 0.45 -19.56
CA LEU A 234 17.97 -0.52 -18.52
C LEU A 234 16.75 -1.34 -18.10
N GLY A 235 15.62 -0.68 -17.89
CA GLY A 235 14.37 -1.32 -17.56
C GLY A 235 13.90 -2.30 -18.65
N ILE A 236 13.98 -1.94 -19.94
CA ILE A 236 13.57 -2.82 -21.05
C ILE A 236 14.47 -4.07 -21.08
N ILE A 237 15.77 -3.88 -20.93
CA ILE A 237 16.75 -4.98 -20.89
C ILE A 237 16.41 -5.94 -19.74
N TRP A 238 16.10 -5.41 -18.56
CA TRP A 238 15.69 -6.20 -17.42
C TRP A 238 14.37 -6.94 -17.67
N LEU A 239 13.32 -6.22 -18.08
CA LEU A 239 11.98 -6.75 -18.30
C LEU A 239 11.99 -7.93 -19.30
N VAL A 240 12.67 -7.78 -20.43
CA VAL A 240 12.76 -8.83 -21.45
C VAL A 240 13.43 -10.08 -20.90
N ASN A 241 14.50 -9.95 -20.12
CA ASN A 241 15.20 -11.08 -19.53
C ASN A 241 14.38 -11.74 -18.40
N PHE A 242 13.72 -10.94 -17.57
CA PHE A 242 12.86 -11.43 -16.50
C PHE A 242 11.64 -12.19 -17.05
N ILE A 243 10.97 -11.66 -18.07
CA ILE A 243 9.83 -12.33 -18.72
C ILE A 243 10.27 -13.67 -19.34
N LYS A 244 11.43 -13.72 -20.01
CA LYS A 244 11.95 -14.96 -20.58
C LYS A 244 12.21 -16.01 -19.50
N TYR A 245 12.78 -15.59 -18.38
CA TYR A 245 13.03 -16.46 -17.23
C TYR A 245 11.73 -17.03 -16.64
N ILE A 246 10.76 -16.16 -16.32
CA ILE A 246 9.48 -16.60 -15.75
C ILE A 246 8.68 -17.47 -16.74
N ARG A 247 8.67 -17.15 -18.03
CA ARG A 247 8.04 -18.01 -19.05
C ARG A 247 8.70 -19.38 -19.13
N GLY A 248 10.01 -19.47 -18.91
CA GLY A 248 10.73 -20.74 -18.78
C GLY A 248 10.22 -21.59 -17.62
N ILE A 249 10.00 -20.97 -16.45
CA ILE A 249 9.42 -21.64 -15.27
C ILE A 249 7.98 -22.09 -15.54
N CYS A 250 7.14 -21.22 -16.11
CA CYS A 250 5.75 -21.56 -16.45
C CYS A 250 5.63 -22.69 -17.49
N ALA A 251 6.66 -22.87 -18.31
CA ALA A 251 6.75 -23.91 -19.34
C ALA A 251 7.13 -25.29 -18.77
N ASP A 252 7.67 -25.35 -17.55
CA ASP A 252 8.06 -26.58 -16.87
C ASP A 252 6.86 -27.16 -16.13
N SER A 253 6.07 -27.99 -16.84
CA SER A 253 4.86 -28.61 -16.31
C SER A 253 5.15 -29.61 -15.19
N VAL A 254 6.30 -30.31 -15.24
CA VAL A 254 6.73 -31.25 -14.21
C VAL A 254 7.00 -30.50 -12.91
N PHE A 255 7.80 -29.44 -12.97
CA PHE A 255 8.04 -28.57 -11.83
C PHE A 255 6.74 -27.99 -11.25
N CYS A 256 5.91 -27.39 -12.09
CA CYS A 256 4.67 -26.76 -11.63
C CYS A 256 3.70 -27.79 -11.03
N GLY A 257 3.65 -29.01 -11.58
CA GLY A 257 2.86 -30.11 -11.05
C GLY A 257 3.35 -30.54 -9.67
N ASN A 258 4.65 -30.83 -9.54
CA ASN A 258 5.26 -31.26 -8.29
C ASN A 258 5.09 -30.24 -7.17
N VAL A 259 5.30 -28.95 -7.46
CA VAL A 259 5.10 -27.87 -6.47
C VAL A 259 3.62 -27.76 -6.06
N LEU A 260 2.68 -27.92 -7.00
CA LEU A 260 1.27 -27.87 -6.70
C LEU A 260 0.85 -29.06 -5.82
N THR A 261 1.31 -30.27 -6.13
CA THR A 261 1.07 -31.46 -5.31
C THR A 261 1.68 -31.33 -3.92
N ALA A 262 2.93 -30.83 -3.83
CA ALA A 262 3.58 -30.56 -2.54
C ALA A 262 2.81 -29.50 -1.72
N TYR A 263 2.25 -28.49 -2.39
CA TYR A 263 1.37 -27.50 -1.76
C TYR A 263 0.08 -28.10 -1.24
N GLU A 264 -0.60 -28.94 -2.03
CA GLU A 264 -1.86 -29.56 -1.62
C GLU A 264 -1.68 -30.57 -0.49
N LEU A 265 -0.53 -31.26 -0.44
CA LEU A 265 -0.14 -32.13 0.66
C LEU A 265 0.15 -31.35 1.95
N LYS A 266 0.88 -30.23 1.86
CA LYS A 266 1.20 -29.38 3.02
C LYS A 266 0.00 -28.57 3.52
N VAL A 267 -0.87 -28.11 2.63
CA VAL A 267 -1.99 -27.21 2.96
C VAL A 267 -3.29 -27.81 2.40
N PRO A 268 -3.92 -28.75 3.13
CA PRO A 268 -5.20 -29.32 2.73
C PRO A 268 -6.29 -28.24 2.67
N LYS A 269 -7.29 -28.45 1.80
CA LYS A 269 -8.37 -27.48 1.50
C LYS A 269 -9.21 -27.09 2.73
N ASP A 270 -9.30 -27.98 3.72
CA ASP A 270 -10.00 -27.77 4.99
C ASP A 270 -9.07 -27.38 6.15
N SER A 271 -7.82 -27.00 5.85
CA SER A 271 -6.88 -26.56 6.88
C SER A 271 -7.42 -25.34 7.63
N LYS A 272 -7.32 -25.37 8.96
CA LYS A 272 -7.61 -24.22 9.83
C LYS A 272 -6.79 -22.97 9.42
N LEU A 273 -5.66 -23.19 8.74
CA LEU A 273 -4.82 -22.17 8.10
C LEU A 273 -5.58 -21.33 7.05
N HIS A 274 -6.55 -21.89 6.33
CA HIS A 274 -7.40 -21.11 5.43
C HIS A 274 -8.34 -20.17 6.21
N GLY A 275 -8.86 -20.60 7.37
CA GLY A 275 -9.62 -19.75 8.30
C GLY A 275 -8.79 -18.57 8.79
N TYR A 276 -7.57 -18.85 9.27
CA TYR A 276 -6.59 -17.83 9.65
C TYR A 276 -6.30 -16.83 8.53
N ARG A 277 -6.04 -17.29 7.30
CA ARG A 277 -5.76 -16.41 6.15
C ARG A 277 -6.94 -15.50 5.82
N ARG A 278 -8.18 -16.00 5.94
CA ARG A 278 -9.38 -15.19 5.70
C ARG A 278 -9.57 -14.17 6.83
N PHE A 279 -9.30 -14.55 8.07
CA PHE A 279 -9.26 -13.63 9.22
C PHE A 279 -8.22 -12.52 9.01
N CYS A 280 -6.98 -12.85 8.60
CA CYS A 280 -5.96 -11.86 8.33
C CYS A 280 -6.36 -10.86 7.22
N ARG A 281 -7.10 -11.30 6.19
CA ARG A 281 -7.60 -10.40 5.14
C ARG A 281 -8.65 -9.44 5.68
N PHE A 282 -9.56 -9.91 6.54
CA PHE A 282 -10.47 -9.03 7.26
C PHE A 282 -9.70 -7.99 8.09
N CYS A 283 -8.67 -8.41 8.83
CA CYS A 283 -7.83 -7.48 9.59
C CYS A 283 -7.18 -6.41 8.70
N VAL A 284 -6.82 -6.73 7.46
CA VAL A 284 -6.28 -5.73 6.51
C VAL A 284 -7.34 -4.68 6.17
N PHE A 285 -8.59 -5.08 5.88
CA PHE A 285 -9.68 -4.12 5.66
C PHE A 285 -9.94 -3.24 6.88
N ALA A 286 -9.95 -3.84 8.08
CA ALA A 286 -10.15 -3.11 9.33
C ALA A 286 -9.01 -2.11 9.61
N THR A 287 -7.75 -2.50 9.39
CA THR A 287 -6.60 -1.58 9.53
C THR A 287 -6.67 -0.46 8.49
N ALA A 288 -6.98 -0.78 7.23
CA ALA A 288 -7.09 0.23 6.18
C ALA A 288 -8.21 1.23 6.47
N ALA A 289 -9.38 0.74 6.91
CA ALA A 289 -10.48 1.60 7.34
C ALA A 289 -10.08 2.51 8.51
N ALA A 290 -9.39 1.99 9.52
CA ALA A 290 -8.94 2.79 10.66
C ALA A 290 -7.94 3.89 10.26
N VAL A 291 -7.03 3.61 9.33
CA VAL A 291 -6.05 4.62 8.84
C VAL A 291 -6.73 5.67 7.97
N ILE A 292 -7.68 5.28 7.13
CA ILE A 292 -8.41 6.21 6.24
C ILE A 292 -9.41 7.06 7.03
N ALA A 293 -9.92 6.56 8.16
CA ALA A 293 -10.71 7.32 9.12
C ALA A 293 -9.89 8.35 9.92
N LEU A 294 -8.59 8.51 9.63
CA LEU A 294 -7.84 9.65 10.16
C LEU A 294 -8.33 10.91 9.46
N ASP A 295 -9.08 11.73 10.20
CA ASP A 295 -9.49 13.06 9.76
C ASP A 295 -8.24 13.91 9.46
N PHE A 296 -8.03 14.25 8.19
CA PHE A 296 -6.92 15.12 7.77
C PHE A 296 -7.49 16.37 7.12
N PHE A 297 -7.59 17.45 7.89
CA PHE A 297 -8.18 18.70 7.42
C PHE A 297 -7.19 19.54 6.61
N LEU A 298 -7.58 19.89 5.38
CA LEU A 298 -6.92 20.84 4.49
C LEU A 298 -7.94 21.93 4.13
N ASP A 299 -7.66 23.19 4.48
CA ASP A 299 -8.56 24.34 4.24
C ASP A 299 -10.03 24.05 4.67
N ASP A 300 -10.19 23.55 5.90
CA ASP A 300 -11.47 23.15 6.50
C ASP A 300 -12.25 22.05 5.75
N LYS A 301 -11.59 21.34 4.82
CA LYS A 301 -12.10 20.17 4.12
C LYS A 301 -11.34 18.93 4.56
N ASN A 302 -12.05 17.84 4.84
CA ASN A 302 -11.38 16.56 5.06
C ASN A 302 -10.76 16.08 3.74
N ALA A 303 -9.44 15.91 3.71
CA ALA A 303 -8.66 15.52 2.54
C ALA A 303 -8.99 14.09 2.10
N ILE A 304 -9.35 13.24 3.05
CA ILE A 304 -9.76 11.85 2.82
C ILE A 304 -11.25 11.75 3.13
N PRO A 305 -12.10 11.37 2.17
CA PRO A 305 -13.53 11.23 2.45
C PRO A 305 -13.80 10.07 3.42
N ASP A 306 -14.52 10.35 4.50
CA ASP A 306 -14.91 9.36 5.54
C ASP A 306 -15.74 8.20 4.96
N LEU A 307 -16.49 8.47 3.88
CA LEU A 307 -17.20 7.48 3.08
C LEU A 307 -16.29 6.33 2.61
N VAL A 308 -15.01 6.60 2.31
CA VAL A 308 -14.05 5.58 1.90
C VAL A 308 -13.74 4.65 3.08
N ALA A 309 -13.60 5.19 4.30
CA ALA A 309 -13.35 4.40 5.49
C ALA A 309 -14.54 3.49 5.83
N SER A 310 -15.76 4.01 5.81
CA SER A 310 -16.96 3.21 6.08
C SER A 310 -17.24 2.17 5.00
N ALA A 311 -17.01 2.49 3.73
CA ALA A 311 -17.15 1.54 2.63
C ALA A 311 -16.14 0.37 2.74
N LEU A 312 -14.90 0.66 3.14
CA LEU A 312 -13.88 -0.37 3.37
C LEU A 312 -14.22 -1.25 4.58
N LEU A 313 -14.73 -0.65 5.67
CA LEU A 313 -15.18 -1.41 6.83
C LEU A 313 -16.35 -2.34 6.45
N PHE A 314 -17.32 -1.84 5.69
CA PHE A 314 -18.45 -2.62 5.19
C PHE A 314 -18.03 -3.79 4.28
N ALA A 315 -17.12 -3.53 3.35
CA ALA A 315 -16.54 -4.58 2.52
C ALA A 315 -15.84 -5.66 3.37
N GLY A 316 -15.11 -5.24 4.42
CA GLY A 316 -14.50 -6.12 5.41
C GLY A 316 -15.52 -6.98 6.17
N VAL A 317 -16.61 -6.39 6.64
CA VAL A 317 -17.69 -7.07 7.38
C VAL A 317 -18.43 -8.09 6.50
N ILE A 318 -18.78 -7.72 5.27
CA ILE A 318 -19.39 -8.66 4.30
C ILE A 318 -18.44 -9.82 4.02
N TYR A 319 -17.16 -9.52 3.79
CA TYR A 319 -16.15 -10.53 3.54
C TYR A 319 -16.02 -11.50 4.72
N TYR A 320 -15.96 -10.99 5.94
CA TYR A 320 -15.90 -11.80 7.15
C TYR A 320 -17.13 -12.70 7.29
N THR A 321 -18.33 -12.13 7.14
CA THR A 321 -19.61 -12.84 7.27
C THR A 321 -19.75 -13.98 6.26
N LYS A 322 -19.33 -13.76 5.01
CA LYS A 322 -19.45 -14.75 3.93
C LYS A 322 -18.38 -15.84 3.93
N ARG A 323 -17.19 -15.57 4.49
CA ARG A 323 -16.00 -16.40 4.27
C ARG A 323 -15.31 -16.90 5.54
N VAL A 324 -15.48 -16.21 6.68
CA VAL A 324 -14.85 -16.58 7.96
C VAL A 324 -15.89 -17.23 8.86
N ASN A 325 -16.82 -16.44 9.38
CA ASN A 325 -17.87 -16.89 10.28
C ASN A 325 -19.11 -16.03 10.10
N PRO A 326 -20.31 -16.62 10.15
CA PRO A 326 -21.55 -15.86 10.10
C PRO A 326 -21.63 -14.93 11.33
N LEU A 327 -21.69 -13.63 11.06
CA LEU A 327 -21.98 -12.62 12.07
C LEU A 327 -23.49 -12.45 12.22
N PRO A 328 -23.98 -12.00 13.38
CA PRO A 328 -25.38 -11.61 13.52
C PRO A 328 -25.75 -10.49 12.55
N ALA A 329 -27.00 -10.48 12.09
CA ALA A 329 -27.50 -9.56 11.07
C ALA A 329 -27.34 -8.07 11.41
N TYR A 330 -27.30 -7.72 12.70
CA TYR A 330 -27.14 -6.33 13.12
C TYR A 330 -25.74 -5.75 12.81
N VAL A 331 -24.68 -6.56 12.73
CA VAL A 331 -23.32 -6.08 12.44
C VAL A 331 -23.20 -5.54 11.00
N PRO A 332 -23.55 -6.30 9.94
CA PRO A 332 -23.57 -5.76 8.59
C PRO A 332 -24.63 -4.66 8.40
N MET A 333 -25.72 -4.68 9.18
CA MET A 333 -26.73 -3.61 9.15
C MET A 333 -26.15 -2.27 9.63
N PHE A 334 -25.48 -2.22 10.80
CA PHE A 334 -24.84 -1.00 11.28
C PHE A 334 -23.75 -0.50 10.33
N SER A 335 -22.99 -1.42 9.74
CA SER A 335 -21.96 -1.05 8.77
C SER A 335 -22.54 -0.55 7.44
N PHE A 336 -23.73 -0.99 7.05
CA PHE A 336 -24.43 -0.45 5.89
C PHE A 336 -24.98 0.94 6.20
N ILE A 337 -25.56 1.11 7.39
CA ILE A 337 -26.06 2.39 7.90
C ILE A 337 -24.93 3.43 7.88
N SER A 338 -23.73 3.12 8.37
CA SER A 338 -22.61 4.06 8.36
C SER A 338 -22.27 4.55 6.94
N VAL A 339 -22.22 3.66 5.95
CA VAL A 339 -21.94 4.02 4.55
C VAL A 339 -23.03 4.94 3.98
N VAL A 340 -24.30 4.64 4.24
CA VAL A 340 -25.42 5.44 3.73
C VAL A 340 -25.38 6.84 4.34
N PHE A 341 -25.19 6.96 5.65
CA PHE A 341 -25.17 8.24 6.33
C PHE A 341 -23.91 9.06 6.00
N ASP A 342 -22.74 8.44 5.81
CA ASP A 342 -21.55 9.13 5.31
C ASP A 342 -21.76 9.69 3.90
N ALA A 343 -22.41 8.92 3.02
CA ALA A 343 -22.70 9.39 1.66
C ALA A 343 -23.67 10.59 1.70
N LEU A 344 -24.69 10.54 2.55
CA LEU A 344 -25.62 11.65 2.75
C LEU A 344 -24.94 12.87 3.37
N SER A 345 -24.09 12.66 4.38
CA SER A 345 -23.27 13.70 5.01
C SER A 345 -22.41 14.41 3.96
N GLN A 346 -21.68 13.64 3.13
CA GLN A 346 -20.82 14.19 2.09
C GLN A 346 -21.58 14.97 1.01
N LEU A 347 -22.75 14.48 0.58
CA LEU A 347 -23.60 15.21 -0.37
C LEU A 347 -24.08 16.54 0.22
N ARG A 348 -24.51 16.55 1.49
CA ARG A 348 -24.96 17.77 2.19
C ARG A 348 -23.82 18.74 2.45
N PHE A 349 -22.65 18.24 2.81
CA PHE A 349 -21.45 19.04 3.00
C PHE A 349 -21.02 19.75 1.72
N ASN A 350 -20.99 19.03 0.59
CA ASN A 350 -20.68 19.62 -0.71
C ASN A 350 -21.70 20.70 -1.12
N SER A 351 -22.99 20.46 -0.85
CA SER A 351 -24.04 21.46 -1.08
C SER A 351 -23.90 22.67 -0.17
N PHE A 352 -23.47 22.50 1.08
CA PHE A 352 -23.25 23.58 2.03
C PHE A 352 -22.08 24.46 1.59
N ILE A 353 -20.91 23.87 1.32
CA ILE A 353 -19.71 24.60 0.88
C ILE A 353 -19.91 25.29 -0.47
N GLY A 354 -20.77 24.75 -1.34
CA GLY A 354 -21.10 25.38 -2.62
C GLY A 354 -21.89 26.68 -2.50
N SER A 355 -22.57 26.90 -1.37
CA SER A 355 -23.51 28.02 -1.19
C SER A 355 -23.20 28.92 0.01
N TYR A 356 -22.49 28.42 1.02
CA TYR A 356 -22.31 29.08 2.32
C TYR A 356 -20.90 28.90 2.88
N LEU A 357 -20.48 29.86 3.71
CA LEU A 357 -19.28 29.75 4.54
C LEU A 357 -19.65 29.33 5.98
N TYR A 358 -18.70 28.78 6.74
CA TYR A 358 -18.92 28.45 8.16
C TYR A 358 -19.30 29.68 9.01
N SER A 359 -18.86 30.88 8.63
CA SER A 359 -19.25 32.14 9.27
C SER A 359 -20.74 32.46 9.14
N ASP A 360 -21.41 31.87 8.14
CA ASP A 360 -22.80 32.20 7.81
C ASP A 360 -23.79 31.34 8.59
N VAL A 361 -23.31 30.27 9.26
CA VAL A 361 -24.13 29.32 10.02
C VAL A 361 -24.99 29.99 11.08
N TRP A 362 -24.49 31.04 11.74
CA TRP A 362 -25.23 31.78 12.76
C TRP A 362 -25.89 33.06 12.23
N ARG A 363 -25.73 33.37 10.94
CA ARG A 363 -26.20 34.62 10.32
C ARG A 363 -27.44 34.42 9.45
N SER A 364 -27.60 33.23 8.88
CA SER A 364 -28.71 32.88 8.02
C SER A 364 -29.36 31.58 8.50
N ASP A 365 -30.68 31.60 8.67
CA ASP A 365 -31.46 30.41 9.05
C ASP A 365 -31.29 29.27 8.04
N GLU A 366 -31.16 29.59 6.75
CA GLU A 366 -30.95 28.60 5.68
C GLU A 366 -29.58 27.91 5.81
N ALA A 367 -28.54 28.68 6.15
CA ALA A 367 -27.21 28.15 6.40
C ALA A 367 -27.18 27.30 7.67
N THR A 368 -27.89 27.71 8.72
CA THR A 368 -28.07 26.93 9.96
C THR A 368 -28.69 25.57 9.65
N VAL A 369 -29.83 25.53 8.96
CA VAL A 369 -30.53 24.28 8.62
C VAL A 369 -29.65 23.39 7.74
N SER A 370 -28.98 23.95 6.73
CA SER A 370 -28.09 23.17 5.87
C SER A 370 -26.90 22.59 6.64
N TYR A 371 -26.33 23.33 7.60
CA TYR A 371 -25.21 22.86 8.41
C TYR A 371 -25.62 21.77 9.41
N PHE A 372 -26.72 21.97 10.14
CA PHE A 372 -27.18 21.00 11.13
C PHE A 372 -27.73 19.71 10.51
N THR A 373 -28.26 19.77 9.28
CA THR A 373 -28.62 18.56 8.53
C THR A 373 -27.39 17.75 8.11
N TYR A 374 -26.31 18.41 7.68
CA TYR A 374 -25.00 17.78 7.48
C TYR A 374 -24.51 17.12 8.79
N LEU A 375 -24.46 17.88 9.88
CA LEU A 375 -23.98 17.41 11.17
C LEU A 375 -24.81 16.23 11.72
N GLY A 376 -26.13 16.25 11.52
CA GLY A 376 -27.02 15.16 11.93
C GLY A 376 -26.72 13.85 11.19
N PHE A 377 -26.41 13.90 9.89
CA PHE A 377 -26.01 12.70 9.16
C PHE A 377 -24.61 12.22 9.54
N ASP A 378 -23.67 13.16 9.71
CA ASP A 378 -22.29 12.88 10.11
C ASP A 378 -22.20 12.18 11.48
N THR A 379 -22.95 12.68 12.46
CA THR A 379 -23.04 12.09 13.80
C THR A 379 -23.61 10.68 13.77
N LEU A 380 -24.68 10.45 13.01
CA LEU A 380 -25.29 9.12 12.83
C LEU A 380 -24.31 8.15 12.16
N ALA A 381 -23.57 8.62 11.15
CA ALA A 381 -22.57 7.81 10.47
C ALA A 381 -21.42 7.42 11.40
N THR A 382 -20.88 8.38 12.16
CA THR A 382 -19.80 8.19 13.13
C THR A 382 -20.19 7.20 14.24
N VAL A 383 -21.41 7.33 14.78
CA VAL A 383 -21.93 6.39 15.78
C VAL A 383 -22.07 4.98 15.19
N ALA A 384 -22.64 4.84 13.99
CA ALA A 384 -22.79 3.54 13.34
C ALA A 384 -21.44 2.89 12.98
N PHE A 385 -20.45 3.68 12.54
CA PHE A 385 -19.09 3.25 12.27
C PHE A 385 -18.41 2.75 13.56
N CYS A 386 -18.48 3.53 14.64
CA CYS A 386 -17.93 3.17 15.94
C CYS A 386 -18.56 1.88 16.49
N LEU A 387 -19.89 1.76 16.44
CA LEU A 387 -20.59 0.53 16.85
C LEU A 387 -20.12 -0.68 16.06
N THR A 388 -19.99 -0.55 14.74
CA THR A 388 -19.47 -1.61 13.87
C THR A 388 -18.06 -2.01 14.27
N ALA A 389 -17.16 -1.04 14.48
CA ALA A 389 -15.78 -1.29 14.88
C ALA A 389 -15.70 -2.02 16.25
N VAL A 390 -16.45 -1.56 17.25
CA VAL A 390 -16.52 -2.16 18.59
C VAL A 390 -17.03 -3.60 18.52
N LEU A 391 -18.08 -3.85 17.75
CA LEU A 391 -18.63 -5.18 17.54
C LEU A 391 -17.59 -6.09 16.87
N MET A 392 -16.92 -5.62 15.82
CA MET A 392 -15.91 -6.41 15.12
C MET A 392 -14.68 -6.74 16.00
N ILE A 393 -14.21 -5.79 16.80
CA ILE A 393 -13.16 -6.03 17.80
C ILE A 393 -13.62 -7.10 18.79
N SER A 394 -14.84 -6.98 19.31
CA SER A 394 -15.41 -7.93 20.27
C SER A 394 -15.53 -9.34 19.69
N TYR A 395 -15.99 -9.46 18.44
CA TYR A 395 -16.07 -10.73 17.72
C TYR A 395 -14.70 -11.31 17.39
N GLY A 396 -13.73 -10.47 17.00
CA GLY A 396 -12.35 -10.89 16.75
C GLY A 396 -11.70 -11.49 18.00
N VAL A 397 -11.89 -10.85 19.18
CA VAL A 397 -11.40 -11.37 20.46
C VAL A 397 -12.10 -12.67 20.86
N LYS A 398 -13.43 -12.76 20.66
CA LYS A 398 -14.19 -14.01 20.92
C LYS A 398 -13.70 -15.16 20.04
N TYR A 399 -13.49 -14.89 18.75
CA TYR A 399 -12.98 -15.87 17.78
C TYR A 399 -11.57 -16.35 18.14
N ALA A 400 -10.66 -15.44 18.49
CA ALA A 400 -9.32 -15.82 18.92
C ALA A 400 -9.35 -16.66 20.21
N LYS A 401 -10.24 -16.32 21.16
CA LYS A 401 -10.44 -17.11 22.38
C LYS A 401 -10.98 -18.51 22.08
N SER A 402 -11.96 -18.65 21.19
CA SER A 402 -12.52 -19.97 20.84
C SER A 402 -11.47 -20.85 20.18
N GLU A 403 -10.66 -20.27 19.28
CA GLU A 403 -9.57 -21.00 18.65
C GLU A 403 -8.47 -21.38 19.66
N LEU A 404 -7.98 -20.46 20.47
CA LEU A 404 -6.89 -20.75 21.42
C LEU A 404 -7.27 -21.77 22.51
N LEU A 405 -8.57 -22.00 22.76
CA LEU A 405 -9.08 -22.91 23.79
C LEU A 405 -9.74 -24.19 23.23
N CYS A 406 -9.51 -24.51 21.95
CA CYS A 406 -10.04 -25.75 21.34
C CYS A 406 -9.54 -27.01 22.05
N ASP A 407 -8.28 -27.05 22.49
CA ASP A 407 -7.69 -28.25 23.09
C ASP A 407 -7.73 -28.19 24.64
N GLU A 408 -7.98 -29.33 25.28
CA GLU A 408 -7.98 -29.44 26.75
C GLU A 408 -6.62 -29.11 27.36
N SER A 409 -5.52 -29.51 26.70
CA SER A 409 -4.15 -29.15 27.08
C SER A 409 -3.93 -27.63 27.03
N ALA A 410 -4.44 -26.97 25.98
CA ALA A 410 -4.35 -25.53 25.81
C ALA A 410 -5.13 -24.76 26.89
N ARG A 411 -6.27 -25.29 27.33
CA ARG A 411 -7.12 -24.68 28.38
C ARG A 411 -6.42 -24.61 29.74
N ASN A 412 -5.55 -25.58 30.03
CA ASN A 412 -4.82 -25.66 31.29
C ASN A 412 -3.46 -24.93 31.27
N SER A 413 -2.99 -24.50 30.10
CA SER A 413 -1.72 -23.78 29.97
C SER A 413 -1.80 -22.36 30.55
N PRO A 414 -0.95 -22.00 31.54
CA PRO A 414 -0.92 -20.64 32.09
C PRO A 414 -0.47 -19.60 31.04
N ARG A 415 0.35 -20.01 30.07
CA ARG A 415 0.82 -19.15 28.97
C ARG A 415 -0.33 -18.69 28.08
N ILE A 416 -1.18 -19.60 27.62
CA ILE A 416 -2.32 -19.28 26.75
C ILE A 416 -3.34 -18.40 27.49
N ARG A 417 -3.54 -18.67 28.80
CA ARG A 417 -4.40 -17.82 29.65
C ARG A 417 -3.88 -16.39 29.76
N ASN A 418 -2.56 -16.20 29.87
CA ASN A 418 -1.94 -14.88 29.88
C ASN A 418 -2.04 -14.18 28.52
N GLU A 419 -1.89 -14.91 27.42
CA GLU A 419 -2.09 -14.35 26.07
C GLU A 419 -3.54 -13.88 25.85
N ILE A 420 -4.54 -14.65 26.25
CA ILE A 420 -5.95 -14.25 26.16
C ILE A 420 -6.24 -13.01 27.01
N LYS A 421 -5.64 -12.90 28.20
CA LYS A 421 -5.76 -11.70 29.05
C LYS A 421 -5.16 -10.47 28.36
N ASP A 422 -4.00 -10.61 27.73
CA ASP A 422 -3.34 -9.53 26.99
C ASP A 422 -4.18 -9.07 25.78
N ILE A 423 -4.68 -10.02 24.97
CA ILE A 423 -5.60 -9.73 23.84
C ILE A 423 -6.85 -8.98 24.34
N ARG A 424 -7.45 -9.43 25.45
CA ARG A 424 -8.63 -8.77 26.03
C ARG A 424 -8.32 -7.36 26.51
N LYS A 425 -7.17 -7.13 27.17
CA LYS A 425 -6.75 -5.81 27.63
C LYS A 425 -6.59 -4.84 26.46
N LYS A 426 -5.89 -5.27 25.40
CA LYS A 426 -5.75 -4.48 24.17
C LYS A 426 -7.09 -4.23 23.47
N GLY A 427 -7.97 -5.23 23.44
CA GLY A 427 -9.32 -5.11 22.89
C GLY A 427 -10.16 -4.06 23.61
N ILE A 428 -10.13 -4.06 24.94
CA ILE A 428 -10.82 -3.04 25.75
C ILE A 428 -10.24 -1.65 25.52
N ALA A 429 -8.90 -1.53 25.48
CA ALA A 429 -8.25 -0.25 25.19
C ALA A 429 -8.67 0.31 23.82
N ALA A 430 -8.69 -0.52 22.78
CA ALA A 430 -9.13 -0.11 21.46
C ALA A 430 -10.60 0.35 21.44
N ILE A 431 -11.49 -0.35 22.15
CA ILE A 431 -12.91 0.03 22.26
C ILE A 431 -13.06 1.39 22.95
N VAL A 432 -12.37 1.60 24.08
CA VAL A 432 -12.44 2.87 24.82
C VAL A 432 -11.93 4.02 23.96
N ILE A 433 -10.80 3.85 23.28
CA ILE A 433 -10.23 4.89 22.42
C ILE A 433 -11.15 5.15 21.20
N SER A 434 -11.81 4.14 20.63
CA SER A 434 -12.80 4.33 19.56
C SER A 434 -13.96 5.21 19.98
N ILE A 435 -14.49 5.00 21.19
CA ILE A 435 -15.58 5.82 21.73
C ILE A 435 -15.11 7.26 21.95
N ILE A 436 -13.91 7.44 22.53
CA ILE A 436 -13.33 8.78 22.75
C ILE A 436 -13.12 9.51 21.41
N SER A 437 -12.60 8.82 20.39
CA SER A 437 -12.40 9.35 19.04
C SER A 437 -13.73 9.78 18.39
N ALA A 438 -14.77 8.94 18.47
CA ALA A 438 -16.09 9.29 17.94
C ALA A 438 -16.70 10.53 18.62
N VAL A 439 -16.56 10.64 19.95
CA VAL A 439 -17.04 11.80 20.70
C VAL A 439 -16.24 13.06 20.35
N SER A 440 -14.92 12.92 20.22
CA SER A 440 -14.02 14.01 19.82
C SER A 440 -14.36 14.56 18.45
N ASN A 441 -14.57 13.71 17.44
CA ASN A 441 -14.88 14.16 16.08
C ASN A 441 -16.22 14.93 16.04
N VAL A 442 -17.27 14.39 16.67
CA VAL A 442 -18.57 15.09 16.77
C VAL A 442 -18.42 16.46 17.46
N PHE A 443 -17.61 16.54 18.52
CA PHE A 443 -17.36 17.80 19.21
C PHE A 443 -16.56 18.79 18.36
N TYR A 444 -15.58 18.32 17.58
CA TYR A 444 -14.83 19.16 16.65
C TYR A 444 -15.77 19.79 15.60
N ARG A 445 -16.66 18.99 15.00
CA ARG A 445 -17.64 19.49 14.02
C ARG A 445 -18.61 20.50 14.61
N LEU A 446 -18.95 20.37 15.90
CA LEU A 446 -19.76 21.38 16.59
C LEU A 446 -19.01 22.72 16.76
N THR A 447 -17.70 22.69 17.01
CA THR A 447 -16.90 23.91 17.23
C THR A 447 -16.54 24.66 15.95
N LEU A 448 -16.55 23.99 14.78
CA LEU A 448 -16.30 24.61 13.47
C LEU A 448 -17.30 25.72 13.09
N ALA A 449 -18.57 25.59 13.48
CA ALA A 449 -19.56 26.64 13.26
C ALA A 449 -19.29 27.91 14.08
N ASP A 450 -18.50 27.80 15.14
CA ASP A 450 -18.33 28.84 16.14
C ASP A 450 -17.12 29.72 15.79
N THR A 451 -17.31 30.70 14.90
CA THR A 451 -16.23 31.56 14.37
C THR A 451 -16.07 32.87 15.15
N LYS A 452 -14.84 33.41 15.17
CA LYS A 452 -14.46 34.75 15.63
C LYS A 452 -14.03 35.59 14.42
N SER A 453 -14.45 36.84 14.39
CA SER A 453 -13.95 37.81 13.40
C SER A 453 -12.65 38.44 13.87
N ILE A 454 -11.62 38.39 13.04
CA ILE A 454 -10.37 39.13 13.21
C ILE A 454 -10.33 40.18 12.11
N ALA A 455 -10.15 41.46 12.49
CA ALA A 455 -9.94 42.51 11.50
C ALA A 455 -8.49 42.42 11.01
N VAL A 456 -8.31 42.10 9.73
CA VAL A 456 -7.02 42.11 9.04
C VAL A 456 -6.97 43.41 8.23
N ALA A 457 -6.02 44.27 8.56
CA ALA A 457 -5.77 45.50 7.81
C ALA A 457 -4.99 45.13 6.55
N ASP A 458 -5.63 45.20 5.39
CA ASP A 458 -4.99 44.96 4.11
C ASP A 458 -4.50 46.31 3.57
N VAL A 459 -3.17 46.47 3.47
CA VAL A 459 -2.55 47.72 3.00
C VAL A 459 -2.32 47.59 1.49
N LYS A 460 -3.29 48.04 0.70
CA LYS A 460 -3.09 48.20 -0.75
C LYS A 460 -2.35 49.51 -1.01
N SER A 461 -1.12 49.43 -1.53
CA SER A 461 -0.43 50.61 -2.07
C SER A 461 -0.90 50.84 -3.51
N ASN A 462 -1.70 51.89 -3.73
CA ASN A 462 -2.00 52.32 -5.10
C ASN A 462 -0.76 53.00 -5.70
N ALA A 463 -0.21 52.45 -6.78
CA ALA A 463 1.02 52.96 -7.41
C ALA A 463 0.86 54.35 -8.09
N ILE A 464 -0.34 54.94 -8.09
CA ILE A 464 -0.67 56.17 -8.83
C ILE A 464 -0.97 57.36 -7.88
N SER A 465 -1.15 57.10 -6.59
CA SER A 465 -1.34 58.14 -5.58
C SER A 465 -0.77 57.65 -4.26
N ASP A 466 0.12 58.41 -3.61
CA ASP A 466 0.73 58.14 -2.29
C ASP A 466 -0.29 58.03 -1.11
N GLN A 467 -1.58 57.83 -1.40
CA GLN A 467 -2.59 57.48 -0.41
C GLN A 467 -2.57 55.98 -0.11
N LYS A 468 -2.15 55.64 1.12
CA LYS A 468 -2.41 54.32 1.72
C LYS A 468 -3.89 54.23 2.07
N ILE A 469 -4.66 53.47 1.30
CA ILE A 469 -6.03 53.10 1.67
C ILE A 469 -5.91 51.85 2.54
N ILE A 470 -6.31 51.95 3.81
CA ILE A 470 -6.39 50.80 4.72
C ILE A 470 -7.80 50.22 4.54
N GLU A 471 -7.91 49.13 3.78
CA GLU A 471 -9.15 48.36 3.74
C GLU A 471 -9.10 47.35 4.89
N THR A 472 -10.00 47.48 5.85
CA THR A 472 -10.18 46.48 6.91
C THR A 472 -11.04 45.35 6.39
N THR A 473 -10.40 44.24 6.02
CA THR A 473 -11.07 42.97 5.71
C THR A 473 -11.24 42.16 6.98
N HIS A 474 -12.46 41.65 7.23
CA HIS A 474 -12.69 40.73 8.34
C HIS A 474 -12.41 39.29 7.90
N MET A 475 -11.44 38.65 8.54
CA MET A 475 -11.18 37.22 8.41
C MET A 475 -11.92 36.49 9.53
N TYR A 476 -12.69 35.46 9.20
CA TYR A 476 -13.40 34.64 10.18
C TYR A 476 -12.61 33.36 10.43
N VAL A 477 -12.24 33.15 11.69
CA VAL A 477 -11.40 32.04 12.12
C VAL A 477 -12.15 31.28 13.23
N PRO A 478 -12.14 29.94 13.28
CA PRO A 478 -12.75 29.18 14.36
C PRO A 478 -12.34 29.68 15.75
N LYS A 479 -13.24 29.65 16.73
CA LYS A 479 -12.95 30.11 18.10
C LYS A 479 -11.85 29.30 18.79
N ILE A 480 -11.70 28.04 18.40
CA ILE A 480 -10.79 27.04 18.98
C ILE A 480 -10.00 26.38 17.85
N ASP A 481 -9.04 27.10 17.28
CA ASP A 481 -8.21 26.61 16.16
C ASP A 481 -7.34 25.40 16.47
N MET A 482 -7.14 25.02 17.73
CA MET A 482 -6.29 23.88 18.09
C MET A 482 -7.04 22.58 18.37
N TYR A 483 -8.38 22.57 18.28
CA TYR A 483 -9.14 21.35 18.60
C TYR A 483 -8.93 20.23 17.58
N TRP A 484 -8.74 20.55 16.30
CA TRP A 484 -8.40 19.55 15.27
C TRP A 484 -7.12 18.78 15.62
N LEU A 485 -6.15 19.41 16.31
CA LEU A 485 -4.92 18.75 16.75
C LEU A 485 -5.21 17.69 17.82
N ILE A 486 -6.12 17.98 18.76
CA ILE A 486 -6.57 17.03 19.78
C ILE A 486 -7.29 15.87 19.11
N ASP A 487 -8.17 16.15 18.15
CA ASP A 487 -8.91 15.12 17.43
C ASP A 487 -7.98 14.20 16.62
N VAL A 488 -7.06 14.78 15.85
CA VAL A 488 -6.04 14.04 15.09
C VAL A 488 -5.18 13.17 16.02
N THR A 489 -4.74 13.68 17.17
CA THR A 489 -3.92 12.89 18.10
C THR A 489 -4.69 11.72 18.69
N ILE A 490 -5.98 11.89 19.03
CA ILE A 490 -6.85 10.80 19.49
C ILE A 490 -7.06 9.77 18.38
N SER A 491 -7.28 10.21 17.15
CA SER A 491 -7.46 9.32 15.98
C SER A 491 -6.17 8.55 15.65
N ILE A 492 -4.99 9.16 15.81
CA ILE A 492 -3.70 8.45 15.72
C ILE A 492 -3.57 7.38 16.82
N LEU A 493 -3.93 7.70 18.07
CA LEU A 493 -3.92 6.73 19.16
C LEU A 493 -4.87 5.56 18.88
N LEU A 494 -6.02 5.81 18.27
CA LEU A 494 -6.95 4.77 17.83
C LEU A 494 -6.29 3.83 16.81
N VAL A 495 -5.65 4.39 15.79
CA VAL A 495 -4.94 3.61 14.77
C VAL A 495 -3.89 2.72 15.40
N PHE A 496 -3.06 3.25 16.31
CA PHE A 496 -2.06 2.45 17.03
C PHE A 496 -2.68 1.35 17.89
N ALA A 497 -3.78 1.64 18.60
CA ALA A 497 -4.47 0.66 19.42
C ALA A 497 -5.04 -0.49 18.57
N VAL A 498 -5.66 -0.18 17.43
CA VAL A 498 -6.24 -1.15 16.50
C VAL A 498 -5.14 -1.99 15.84
N ILE A 499 -4.05 -1.37 15.37
CA ILE A 499 -2.91 -2.08 14.78
C ILE A 499 -2.27 -3.03 15.80
N SER A 500 -1.99 -2.54 17.01
CA SER A 500 -1.38 -3.34 18.09
C SER A 500 -2.25 -4.53 18.51
N LEU A 501 -3.58 -4.38 18.49
CA LEU A 501 -4.51 -5.47 18.73
C LEU A 501 -4.48 -6.49 17.58
N ILE A 502 -4.54 -6.01 16.34
CA ILE A 502 -4.55 -6.86 15.14
C ILE A 502 -3.26 -7.67 15.01
N GLU A 503 -2.10 -7.06 15.27
CA GLU A 503 -0.81 -7.75 15.28
C GLU A 503 -0.80 -8.84 16.36
N LYS A 504 -1.23 -8.51 17.58
CA LYS A 504 -1.30 -9.50 18.66
C LYS A 504 -2.22 -10.67 18.31
N LEU A 505 -3.40 -10.39 17.74
CA LEU A 505 -4.32 -11.43 17.27
C LEU A 505 -3.69 -12.30 16.18
N LYS A 506 -2.97 -11.70 15.23
CA LYS A 506 -2.27 -12.42 14.16
C LYS A 506 -1.17 -13.31 14.70
N ASP A 507 -0.37 -12.84 15.66
CA ASP A 507 0.75 -13.57 16.23
C ASP A 507 0.30 -14.76 17.07
N SER A 508 -0.67 -14.55 17.97
CA SER A 508 -1.21 -15.63 18.80
C SER A 508 -1.90 -16.72 17.96
N LEU A 509 -2.57 -16.35 16.87
CA LEU A 509 -3.14 -17.34 15.94
C LEU A 509 -2.08 -17.98 15.04
N LYS A 510 -1.05 -17.24 14.60
CA LYS A 510 0.07 -17.79 13.80
C LYS A 510 0.78 -18.92 14.56
N TYR A 511 1.04 -18.70 15.86
CA TYR A 511 1.69 -19.68 16.73
C TYR A 511 0.92 -21.00 16.76
N LYS A 512 -0.41 -20.96 16.92
CA LYS A 512 -1.25 -22.16 16.91
C LYS A 512 -1.21 -22.90 15.56
N TYR A 513 -1.32 -22.16 14.45
CA TYR A 513 -1.42 -22.79 13.12
C TYR A 513 -0.08 -23.17 12.47
N MET A 514 1.07 -22.76 13.02
CA MET A 514 2.40 -23.14 12.52
C MET A 514 3.13 -24.17 13.40
N LEU A 515 2.57 -24.54 14.56
CA LEU A 515 3.15 -25.56 15.45
C LEU A 515 2.31 -26.85 15.52
N GLU A 516 1.14 -26.89 14.87
CA GLU A 516 0.35 -28.12 14.66
C GLU A 516 0.82 -28.92 13.42
N ASP A 517 1.85 -28.47 12.69
CA ASP A 517 2.45 -29.16 11.52
C ASP A 517 3.74 -29.92 11.86
#